data_AF-A0A4W5P274-F1
#
_entry.id   AF-A0A4W5P274-F1
#
_cell.length_a   1.000
_cell.length_b   1.000
_cell.length_c   1.000
_cell.angle_alpha   90.00
_cell.angle_beta   90.00
_cell.angle_gamma   90.00
#
_symmetry.space_group_name_H-M   'P 1'
#
loop_
_entity.id
_entity.type
_entity.pdbx_description
1 polymer ?
#
loop_
_entity_poly.entity_id
_entity_poly.type
_entity_poly.pdbx_seq_one_letter_code
_entity_poly.pdbx_strand_id
1 'polypeptide(L)'
;MKVSKVAESLMSYTEQYQEYDPFVMSPEPSNPWTSDDLLFWDLEASKDPSQQRVRKWGFSLDEALKDPAGRDQFLKFLESEFSSENLQFWLAVQDLKRQPLENVAERAQEIWTEFLAEGASSSINLDSHSYERTSANLKDPGRYSYEDAQDHIYKLMKSDSYTRYLRSNAYQELLMAWKKPETEQQQQGRRTSLEKFTRSVGKSLTGKRLTGLMQSS
;
A
#
# COMPACT_ATOMS: atom_id res chain seq x y z
N MET A 1 16.67 -27.01 12.40
CA MET A 1 17.32 -26.56 11.13
C MET A 1 18.83 -26.59 11.30
N LYS A 2 19.61 -26.71 10.21
CA LYS A 2 21.09 -26.61 10.27
C LYS A 2 21.49 -25.14 10.42
N VAL A 3 22.55 -24.86 11.19
CA VAL A 3 23.07 -23.49 11.39
C VAL A 3 23.37 -22.79 10.07
N SER A 4 23.93 -23.51 9.09
CA SER A 4 24.21 -22.95 7.77
C SER A 4 22.96 -22.40 7.07
N LYS A 5 21.85 -23.15 7.09
CA LYS A 5 20.57 -22.72 6.52
C LYS A 5 19.99 -21.50 7.25
N VAL A 6 20.17 -21.44 8.57
CA VAL A 6 19.72 -20.29 9.36
C VAL A 6 20.54 -19.05 9.00
N ALA A 7 21.86 -19.17 8.91
CA ALA A 7 22.75 -18.08 8.53
C ALA A 7 22.44 -17.54 7.13
N GLU A 8 22.29 -18.42 6.13
CA GLU A 8 21.90 -18.05 4.76
C GLU A 8 20.57 -17.29 4.73
N SER A 9 19.57 -17.77 5.49
CA SER A 9 18.27 -17.11 5.58
C SER A 9 18.35 -15.71 6.21
N LEU A 10 19.14 -15.53 7.27
CA LEU A 10 19.30 -14.24 7.93
C LEU A 10 20.08 -13.23 7.07
N MET A 11 21.11 -13.70 6.37
CA MET A 11 21.88 -12.88 5.43
C MET A 11 20.98 -12.41 4.28
N SER A 12 20.25 -13.32 3.64
CA SER A 12 19.35 -12.99 2.54
C SER A 12 18.25 -12.02 2.98
N TYR A 13 17.68 -12.19 4.17
CA TYR A 13 16.72 -11.23 4.74
C TYR A 13 17.37 -9.85 4.92
N THR A 14 18.56 -9.77 5.51
CA THR A 14 19.24 -8.49 5.74
C THR A 14 19.56 -7.78 4.43
N GLU A 15 20.08 -8.50 3.43
CA GLU A 15 20.37 -7.96 2.09
C GLU A 15 19.10 -7.44 1.40
N GLN A 16 17.98 -8.16 1.51
CA GLN A 16 16.70 -7.77 0.93
C GLN A 16 16.17 -6.42 1.48
N TYR A 17 16.42 -6.14 2.77
CA TYR A 17 15.95 -4.92 3.42
C TYR A 17 17.01 -3.81 3.52
N GLN A 18 18.23 -4.04 3.05
CA GLN A 18 19.35 -3.11 3.18
C GLN A 18 19.04 -1.73 2.58
N GLU A 19 18.35 -1.68 1.42
CA GLU A 19 17.97 -0.43 0.76
C GLU A 19 16.93 0.39 1.54
N TYR A 20 16.31 -0.20 2.56
CA TYR A 20 15.26 0.43 3.37
C TYR A 20 15.71 0.73 4.79
N ASP A 21 16.96 0.47 5.12
CA ASP A 21 17.56 0.82 6.41
C ASP A 21 18.14 2.25 6.32
N PRO A 22 17.56 3.25 7.03
CA PRO A 22 18.02 4.63 6.99
C PRO A 22 19.44 4.85 7.52
N PHE A 23 20.01 3.88 8.26
CA PHE A 23 21.39 3.94 8.74
C PHE A 23 22.40 3.40 7.71
N VAL A 24 21.97 2.57 6.78
CA VAL A 24 22.82 1.99 5.73
C VAL A 24 22.69 2.78 4.42
N MET A 25 21.46 3.17 4.06
CA MET A 25 21.17 3.99 2.89
C MET A 25 20.32 5.20 3.28
N SER A 26 20.73 6.39 2.85
CA SER A 26 19.97 7.60 3.11
C SER A 26 18.60 7.53 2.42
N PRO A 27 17.49 7.76 3.16
CA PRO A 27 16.16 7.80 2.57
C PRO A 27 16.02 9.04 1.67
N GLU A 28 15.29 8.87 0.58
CA GLU A 28 14.91 9.96 -0.34
C GLU A 28 13.59 10.58 0.14
N PRO A 29 13.45 11.93 0.18
CA PRO A 29 14.43 12.92 -0.28
C PRO A 29 15.55 13.21 0.74
N SER A 30 15.29 13.07 2.04
CA SER A 30 16.30 13.21 3.08
C SER A 30 15.85 12.56 4.39
N ASN A 31 16.79 12.28 5.30
CA ASN A 31 16.48 11.75 6.62
C ASN A 31 16.00 12.89 7.55
N PRO A 32 14.73 12.87 8.02
CA PRO A 32 14.16 13.96 8.82
C PRO A 32 14.94 14.33 10.07
N TRP A 33 15.61 13.35 10.69
CA TRP A 33 16.40 13.57 11.90
C TRP A 33 17.69 14.38 11.68
N THR A 34 18.12 14.49 10.42
CA THR A 34 19.36 15.20 10.04
C THR A 34 19.12 16.46 9.22
N SER A 35 17.99 16.53 8.51
CA SER A 35 17.65 17.64 7.62
C SER A 35 16.57 18.56 8.19
N ASP A 36 15.89 18.18 9.27
CA ASP A 36 14.69 18.81 9.81
C ASP A 36 13.55 18.94 8.76
N ASP A 37 13.58 18.13 7.71
CA ASP A 37 12.57 18.05 6.66
C ASP A 37 11.65 16.83 6.89
N LEU A 38 10.36 17.10 7.14
CA LEU A 38 9.36 16.07 7.43
C LEU A 38 8.79 15.38 6.18
N LEU A 39 9.17 15.83 4.98
CA LEU A 39 8.60 15.35 3.72
C LEU A 39 8.69 13.83 3.55
N PHE A 40 9.77 13.20 4.03
CA PHE A 40 9.88 11.74 4.01
C PHE A 40 8.75 11.04 4.78
N TRP A 41 8.42 11.51 5.98
CA TRP A 41 7.33 10.92 6.78
C TRP A 41 5.96 11.18 6.15
N ASP A 42 5.74 12.36 5.57
CA ASP A 42 4.50 12.68 4.86
C ASP A 42 4.31 11.76 3.64
N LEU A 43 5.40 11.51 2.89
CA LEU A 43 5.39 10.58 1.75
C LEU A 43 5.11 9.13 2.20
N GLU A 44 5.69 8.68 3.31
CA GLU A 44 5.41 7.33 3.82
C GLU A 44 4.01 7.17 4.42
N ALA A 45 3.44 8.24 5.00
CA ALA A 45 2.05 8.25 5.47
C ALA A 45 1.02 8.41 4.34
N SER A 46 1.47 8.78 3.13
CA SER A 46 0.61 9.01 1.97
C SER A 46 -0.22 7.78 1.60
N LYS A 47 -1.39 8.04 1.02
CA LYS A 47 -2.24 7.00 0.39
C LYS A 47 -1.72 6.58 -0.99
N ASP A 48 -0.90 7.42 -1.61
CA ASP A 48 -0.23 7.13 -2.88
C ASP A 48 1.18 6.60 -2.56
N PRO A 49 1.38 5.27 -2.56
CA PRO A 49 2.64 4.67 -2.12
C PRO A 49 3.76 4.95 -3.12
N SER A 50 4.97 5.20 -2.60
CA SER A 50 6.17 5.31 -3.42
C SER A 50 6.52 3.96 -4.07
N GLN A 51 7.31 3.97 -5.14
CA GLN A 51 7.75 2.71 -5.77
C GLN A 51 8.52 1.82 -4.79
N GLN A 52 9.34 2.41 -3.91
CA GLN A 52 10.08 1.68 -2.88
C GLN A 52 9.12 0.99 -1.90
N ARG A 53 8.07 1.69 -1.46
CA ARG A 53 7.03 1.11 -0.59
C ARG A 53 6.30 -0.05 -1.28
N VAL A 54 5.92 0.11 -2.55
CA VAL A 54 5.28 -0.96 -3.35
C VAL A 54 6.19 -2.18 -3.51
N ARG A 55 7.50 -1.97 -3.73
CA ARG A 55 8.48 -3.08 -3.86
C ARG A 55 8.53 -3.97 -2.61
N LYS A 56 8.39 -3.40 -1.40
CA LYS A 56 8.34 -4.19 -0.16
C LYS A 56 7.18 -5.17 -0.14
N TRP A 57 6.04 -4.81 -0.72
CA TRP A 57 4.87 -5.69 -0.79
C TRP A 57 5.14 -6.97 -1.57
N GLY A 58 6.16 -7.00 -2.44
CA GLY A 58 6.60 -8.19 -3.17
C GLY A 58 7.53 -9.11 -2.36
N PHE A 59 7.99 -8.71 -1.19
CA PHE A 59 8.89 -9.53 -0.36
C PHE A 59 8.14 -10.63 0.36
N SER A 60 6.95 -10.33 0.87
CA SER A 60 6.05 -11.31 1.47
C SER A 60 4.63 -10.79 1.55
N LEU A 61 3.67 -11.70 1.70
CA LEU A 61 2.29 -11.35 1.98
C LEU A 61 2.19 -10.53 3.28
N ASP A 62 3.05 -10.78 4.28
CA ASP A 62 3.08 -10.00 5.52
C ASP A 62 3.42 -8.53 5.26
N GLU A 63 4.37 -8.22 4.38
CA GLU A 63 4.71 -6.84 4.04
C GLU A 63 3.54 -6.13 3.33
N ALA A 64 2.87 -6.83 2.42
CA ALA A 64 1.67 -6.31 1.78
C ALA A 64 0.52 -6.07 2.78
N LEU A 65 0.33 -6.97 3.75
CA LEU A 65 -0.76 -6.89 4.73
C LEU A 65 -0.48 -5.93 5.90
N LYS A 66 0.78 -5.67 6.26
CA LYS A 66 1.14 -4.65 7.25
C LYS A 66 0.83 -3.25 6.73
N ASP A 67 1.02 -3.05 5.43
CA ASP A 67 0.80 -1.76 4.77
C ASP A 67 -0.71 -1.52 4.50
N PRO A 68 -1.31 -0.40 4.95
CA PRO A 68 -2.69 -0.06 4.59
C PRO A 68 -2.93 0.03 3.07
N ALA A 69 -2.03 0.66 2.31
CA ALA A 69 -2.17 0.78 0.87
C ALA A 69 -1.96 -0.58 0.17
N GLY A 70 -1.06 -1.41 0.70
CA GLY A 70 -0.85 -2.78 0.21
C GLY A 70 -2.09 -3.65 0.39
N ARG A 71 -2.73 -3.59 1.56
CA ARG A 71 -4.01 -4.25 1.84
C ARG A 71 -5.11 -3.80 0.89
N ASP A 72 -5.26 -2.49 0.69
CA ASP A 72 -6.30 -1.94 -0.18
C ASP A 72 -6.13 -2.38 -1.63
N GLN A 73 -4.89 -2.37 -2.15
CA GLN A 73 -4.61 -2.80 -3.52
C GLN A 73 -4.79 -4.31 -3.69
N PHE A 74 -4.38 -5.10 -2.70
CA PHE A 74 -4.61 -6.55 -2.73
C PHE A 74 -6.10 -6.89 -2.63
N LEU A 75 -6.86 -6.20 -1.78
CA LEU A 75 -8.31 -6.36 -1.68
C LEU A 75 -9.02 -6.03 -2.99
N LYS A 76 -8.69 -4.90 -3.63
CA LYS A 76 -9.25 -4.53 -4.95
C LYS A 76 -8.99 -5.59 -6.01
N PHE A 77 -7.79 -6.18 -6.01
CA PHE A 77 -7.46 -7.28 -6.90
C PHE A 77 -8.36 -8.49 -6.64
N LEU A 78 -8.52 -8.91 -5.38
CA LEU A 78 -9.37 -10.04 -5.02
C LEU A 78 -10.85 -9.79 -5.34
N GLU A 79 -11.36 -8.57 -5.12
CA GLU A 79 -12.72 -8.17 -5.46
C GLU A 79 -12.97 -8.26 -6.98
N SER A 80 -11.97 -7.88 -7.80
CA SER A 80 -12.07 -8.02 -9.26
C SER A 80 -12.16 -9.46 -9.74
N GLU A 81 -11.71 -10.41 -8.92
CA GLU A 81 -11.77 -11.85 -9.16
C GLU A 81 -12.85 -12.55 -8.32
N PHE A 82 -13.70 -11.80 -7.61
CA PHE A 82 -14.73 -12.33 -6.71
C PHE A 82 -14.19 -13.34 -5.68
N SER A 83 -13.03 -13.05 -5.07
CA SER A 83 -12.33 -13.92 -4.12
C SER A 83 -11.80 -13.19 -2.87
N SER A 84 -12.48 -12.11 -2.47
CA SER A 84 -12.06 -11.24 -1.36
C SER A 84 -12.40 -11.78 0.04
N GLU A 85 -13.27 -12.78 0.15
CA GLU A 85 -13.78 -13.35 1.40
C GLU A 85 -12.66 -13.85 2.32
N ASN A 86 -11.62 -14.45 1.74
CA ASN A 86 -10.46 -14.95 2.49
C ASN A 86 -9.68 -13.82 3.19
N LEU A 87 -9.48 -12.70 2.48
CA LEU A 87 -8.79 -11.54 3.05
C LEU A 87 -9.67 -10.83 4.08
N GLN A 88 -10.97 -10.68 3.79
CA GLN A 88 -11.93 -10.08 4.71
C GLN A 88 -12.00 -10.86 6.02
N PHE A 89 -12.11 -12.20 5.96
CA PHE A 89 -12.04 -13.06 7.13
C PHE A 89 -10.73 -12.86 7.90
N TRP A 90 -9.59 -12.90 7.21
CA TRP A 90 -8.29 -12.77 7.87
C TRP A 90 -8.16 -11.42 8.60
N LEU A 91 -8.62 -10.33 7.98
CA LEU A 91 -8.66 -8.99 8.57
C LEU A 91 -9.62 -8.90 9.75
N ALA A 92 -10.81 -9.52 9.66
CA ALA A 92 -11.77 -9.57 10.75
C ALA A 92 -11.19 -10.28 11.99
N VAL A 93 -10.44 -11.37 11.79
CA VAL A 93 -9.73 -12.06 12.89
C VAL A 93 -8.57 -11.21 13.45
N GLN A 94 -7.86 -10.46 12.61
CA GLN A 94 -6.84 -9.51 13.08
C GLN A 94 -7.44 -8.37 13.92
N ASP A 95 -8.65 -7.93 13.58
CA ASP A 95 -9.39 -6.94 14.34
C ASP A 95 -9.88 -7.51 15.68
N LEU A 96 -10.45 -8.72 15.68
CA LEU A 96 -10.87 -9.43 16.90
C LEU A 96 -9.75 -9.49 17.95
N LYS A 97 -8.50 -9.74 17.53
CA LYS A 97 -7.33 -9.78 18.43
C LYS A 97 -7.06 -8.45 19.15
N ARG A 98 -7.54 -7.33 18.61
CA ARG A 98 -7.34 -5.96 19.12
C ARG A 98 -8.57 -5.41 19.85
N GLN A 99 -9.72 -6.08 19.74
CA GLN A 99 -10.96 -5.66 20.39
C GLN A 99 -10.84 -5.64 21.93
N PRO A 100 -11.51 -4.68 22.62
CA PRO A 100 -11.72 -4.75 24.06
C PRO A 100 -12.34 -6.10 24.46
N LEU A 101 -11.95 -6.65 25.62
CA LEU A 101 -12.38 -7.99 26.03
C LEU A 101 -13.90 -8.17 26.09
N GLU A 102 -14.62 -7.11 26.45
CA GLU A 102 -16.09 -7.06 26.47
C GLU A 102 -16.74 -7.30 25.09
N ASN A 103 -16.08 -6.89 24.00
CA ASN A 103 -16.60 -7.02 22.63
C ASN A 103 -16.15 -8.32 21.94
N VAL A 104 -15.18 -9.05 22.51
CA VAL A 104 -14.57 -10.23 21.86
C VAL A 104 -15.61 -11.32 21.60
N ALA A 105 -16.50 -11.58 22.57
CA ALA A 105 -17.49 -12.65 22.43
C ALA A 105 -18.50 -12.36 21.32
N GLU A 106 -19.03 -11.13 21.27
CA GLU A 106 -19.95 -10.68 20.22
C GLU A 106 -19.26 -10.69 18.85
N ARG A 107 -18.08 -10.06 18.75
CA ARG A 107 -17.33 -9.98 17.48
C ARG A 107 -16.94 -11.36 16.95
N ALA A 108 -16.61 -12.31 17.83
CA ALA A 108 -16.34 -13.67 17.42
C ALA A 108 -17.58 -14.32 16.78
N GLN A 109 -18.76 -14.20 17.39
CA GLN A 109 -19.98 -14.80 16.82
C GLN A 109 -20.39 -14.15 15.49
N GLU A 110 -20.17 -12.84 15.31
CA GLU A 110 -20.35 -12.17 14.02
C GLU A 110 -19.47 -12.77 12.93
N ILE A 111 -18.17 -12.95 13.21
CA ILE A 111 -17.21 -13.54 12.25
C ILE A 111 -17.64 -14.98 11.90
N TRP A 112 -18.11 -15.76 12.87
CA TRP A 112 -18.65 -17.10 12.59
C TRP A 112 -19.82 -17.03 11.62
N THR A 113 -20.78 -16.15 11.88
CA THR A 113 -22.01 -16.01 11.10
C THR A 113 -21.74 -15.54 9.67
N GLU A 114 -20.78 -14.64 9.50
CA GLU A 114 -20.44 -14.04 8.20
C GLU A 114 -19.64 -14.99 7.29
N PHE A 115 -18.74 -15.81 7.86
CA PHE A 115 -17.74 -16.56 7.09
C PHE A 115 -17.79 -18.10 7.22
N LEU A 116 -18.34 -18.66 8.31
CA LEU A 116 -18.24 -20.11 8.61
C LEU A 116 -19.58 -20.80 8.91
N ALA A 117 -20.63 -20.05 9.21
CA ALA A 117 -21.95 -20.60 9.45
C ALA A 117 -22.53 -21.23 8.17
N GLU A 118 -23.43 -22.19 8.34
CA GLU A 118 -24.16 -22.78 7.22
C GLU A 118 -25.00 -21.70 6.53
N GLY A 119 -24.77 -21.47 5.24
CA GLY A 119 -25.42 -20.38 4.49
C GLY A 119 -24.82 -18.99 4.71
N ALA A 120 -23.61 -18.89 5.27
CA ALA A 120 -22.85 -17.65 5.41
C ALA A 120 -22.77 -16.87 4.09
N SER A 121 -22.96 -15.55 4.15
CA SER A 121 -22.95 -14.67 2.97
C SER A 121 -21.58 -14.59 2.29
N SER A 122 -20.50 -14.74 3.09
CA SER A 122 -19.11 -14.68 2.64
C SER A 122 -18.37 -15.96 3.02
N SER A 123 -18.98 -17.12 2.76
CA SER A 123 -18.44 -18.43 3.15
C SER A 123 -17.03 -18.67 2.61
N ILE A 124 -16.10 -19.03 3.49
CA ILE A 124 -14.70 -19.34 3.13
C ILE A 124 -14.47 -20.85 3.04
N ASN A 125 -13.48 -21.25 2.24
CA ASN A 125 -13.05 -22.65 2.18
C ASN A 125 -12.08 -22.96 3.32
N LEU A 126 -12.50 -23.79 4.26
CA LEU A 126 -11.72 -24.19 5.42
C LEU A 126 -11.64 -25.72 5.51
N ASP A 127 -10.47 -26.26 5.87
CA ASP A 127 -10.33 -27.70 6.11
C ASP A 127 -11.13 -28.15 7.34
N SER A 128 -11.54 -29.42 7.35
CA SER A 128 -12.41 -29.96 8.40
C SER A 128 -11.81 -29.86 9.80
N HIS A 129 -10.50 -30.07 9.94
CA HIS A 129 -9.82 -29.99 11.23
C HIS A 129 -9.82 -28.56 11.79
N SER A 130 -9.50 -27.57 10.95
CA SER A 130 -9.55 -26.16 11.33
C SER A 130 -10.98 -25.68 11.64
N TYR A 131 -11.98 -26.18 10.91
CA TYR A 131 -13.40 -25.89 11.16
C TYR A 131 -13.87 -26.43 12.52
N GLU A 132 -13.61 -27.71 12.79
CA GLU A 132 -14.00 -28.36 14.06
C GLU A 132 -13.35 -27.69 15.27
N ARG A 133 -12.06 -27.34 15.19
CA ARG A 133 -11.35 -26.63 16.25
C ARG A 133 -11.94 -25.24 16.49
N THR A 134 -12.20 -24.49 15.42
CA THR A 134 -12.81 -23.16 15.53
C THR A 134 -14.20 -23.25 16.17
N SER A 135 -15.02 -24.23 15.75
CA SER A 135 -16.33 -24.49 16.34
C SER A 135 -16.26 -24.81 17.84
N ALA A 136 -15.29 -25.64 18.25
CA ALA A 136 -15.08 -25.93 19.67
C ALA A 136 -14.64 -24.69 20.47
N ASN A 137 -13.74 -23.88 19.91
CA ASN A 137 -13.22 -22.66 20.53
C ASN A 137 -14.29 -21.57 20.68
N LEU A 138 -15.37 -21.60 19.89
CA LEU A 138 -16.46 -20.63 19.98
C LEU A 138 -17.49 -20.95 21.06
N LYS A 139 -17.34 -22.08 21.77
CA LYS A 139 -18.11 -22.35 23.00
C LYS A 139 -17.70 -21.41 24.14
N ASP A 140 -16.45 -20.99 24.16
CA ASP A 140 -15.89 -19.98 25.07
C ASP A 140 -14.98 -19.03 24.26
N PRO A 141 -15.57 -18.03 23.58
CA PRO A 141 -14.83 -17.22 22.62
C PRO A 141 -13.72 -16.37 23.26
N GLY A 142 -12.55 -16.40 22.64
CA GLY A 142 -11.41 -15.57 22.98
C GLY A 142 -10.76 -14.95 21.75
N ARG A 143 -9.78 -14.07 21.99
CA ARG A 143 -9.04 -13.36 20.92
C ARG A 143 -8.33 -14.28 19.92
N TYR A 144 -8.10 -15.53 20.32
CA TYR A 144 -7.36 -16.53 19.53
C TYR A 144 -8.25 -17.70 19.08
N SER A 145 -9.58 -17.60 19.20
CA SER A 145 -10.50 -18.70 18.83
C SER A 145 -10.38 -19.13 17.36
N TYR A 146 -9.91 -18.24 16.48
CA TYR A 146 -9.75 -18.45 15.05
C TYR A 146 -8.30 -18.71 14.60
N GLU A 147 -7.35 -18.97 15.50
CA GLU A 147 -5.93 -19.06 15.14
C GLU A 147 -5.65 -20.13 14.06
N ASP A 148 -6.18 -21.34 14.22
CA ASP A 148 -6.02 -22.42 13.23
C ASP A 148 -6.64 -22.05 11.87
N ALA A 149 -7.84 -21.46 11.89
CA ALA A 149 -8.52 -21.05 10.67
C ALA A 149 -7.81 -19.88 9.96
N GLN A 150 -7.34 -18.91 10.72
CA GLN A 150 -6.58 -17.77 10.19
C GLN A 150 -5.28 -18.23 9.53
N ASP A 151 -4.57 -19.16 10.15
CA ASP A 151 -3.34 -19.74 9.61
C ASP A 151 -3.58 -20.51 8.31
N HIS A 152 -4.67 -21.27 8.24
CA HIS A 152 -5.08 -21.97 7.03
C HIS A 152 -5.33 -20.98 5.88
N ILE A 153 -6.17 -19.98 6.12
CA ILE A 153 -6.55 -18.98 5.11
C ILE A 153 -5.36 -18.13 4.68
N TYR A 154 -4.48 -17.76 5.61
CA TYR A 154 -3.25 -17.06 5.28
C TYR A 154 -2.36 -17.88 4.33
N LYS A 155 -2.16 -19.17 4.61
CA LYS A 155 -1.36 -20.06 3.75
C LYS A 155 -1.99 -20.23 2.37
N LEU A 156 -3.31 -20.37 2.32
CA LEU A 156 -4.08 -20.46 1.08
C LEU A 156 -3.84 -19.21 0.22
N MET A 157 -4.10 -18.01 0.76
CA MET A 157 -3.85 -16.74 0.07
C MET A 157 -2.40 -16.58 -0.37
N LYS A 158 -1.44 -16.92 0.52
CA LYS A 158 -0.01 -16.82 0.24
C LYS A 158 0.42 -17.69 -0.95
N SER A 159 -0.12 -18.90 -1.04
CA SER A 159 0.24 -19.85 -2.10
C SER A 159 -0.44 -19.55 -3.44
N ASP A 160 -1.66 -19.03 -3.42
CA ASP A 160 -2.45 -18.78 -4.64
C ASP A 160 -2.66 -17.29 -4.94
N SER A 161 -3.65 -16.64 -4.31
CA SER A 161 -4.10 -15.30 -4.70
C SER A 161 -3.00 -14.24 -4.64
N TYR A 162 -2.12 -14.29 -3.64
CA TYR A 162 -0.99 -13.37 -3.53
C TYR A 162 0.06 -13.61 -4.62
N THR A 163 0.34 -14.86 -4.97
CA THR A 163 1.24 -15.19 -6.10
C THR A 163 0.68 -14.65 -7.42
N ARG A 164 -0.65 -14.73 -7.62
CA ARG A 164 -1.33 -14.16 -8.79
C ARG A 164 -1.32 -12.63 -8.76
N TYR A 165 -1.57 -12.02 -7.60
CA TYR A 165 -1.49 -10.57 -7.41
C TYR A 165 -0.14 -10.00 -7.84
N LEU A 166 0.98 -10.59 -7.40
CA LEU A 166 2.32 -10.12 -7.78
C LEU A 166 2.60 -10.20 -9.29
N ARG A 167 1.91 -11.08 -10.01
CA ARG A 167 2.02 -11.22 -11.48
C ARG A 167 0.99 -10.40 -12.25
N SER A 168 0.01 -9.81 -11.55
CA SER A 168 -1.08 -9.05 -12.15
C SER A 168 -0.58 -7.72 -12.72
N ASN A 169 -1.25 -7.24 -13.77
CA ASN A 169 -0.97 -5.91 -14.32
C ASN A 169 -1.18 -4.81 -13.26
N ALA A 170 -2.16 -4.96 -12.37
CA ALA A 170 -2.43 -4.00 -11.31
C ALA A 170 -1.19 -3.76 -10.42
N TYR A 171 -0.50 -4.82 -9.99
CA TYR A 171 0.71 -4.67 -9.19
C TYR A 171 1.91 -4.19 -10.03
N GLN A 172 2.07 -4.71 -11.25
CA GLN A 172 3.18 -4.30 -12.13
C GLN A 172 3.10 -2.82 -12.53
N GLU A 173 1.90 -2.28 -12.76
CA GLU A 173 1.68 -0.86 -13.04
C GLU A 173 2.02 0.01 -11.83
N LEU A 174 1.66 -0.39 -10.61
CA LEU A 174 2.06 0.30 -9.38
C LEU A 174 3.57 0.31 -9.20
N LEU A 175 4.25 -0.80 -9.53
CA LEU A 175 5.71 -0.87 -9.55
C LEU A 175 6.32 0.01 -10.63
N MET A 176 5.66 0.26 -11.75
CA MET A 176 6.20 1.11 -12.83
C MET A 176 5.86 2.59 -12.66
N ALA A 177 4.92 2.94 -11.79
CA ALA A 177 4.47 4.30 -11.54
C ALA A 177 5.53 5.15 -10.82
N TRP A 178 6.66 5.42 -11.48
CA TRP A 178 7.59 6.47 -11.09
C TRP A 178 7.02 7.83 -11.48
N LYS A 179 6.33 8.48 -10.54
CA LYS A 179 6.23 9.95 -10.58
C LYS A 179 7.42 10.51 -9.82
N LYS A 180 8.46 10.92 -10.55
CA LYS A 180 9.43 11.87 -9.99
C LYS A 180 8.62 13.06 -9.47
N PRO A 181 8.79 13.52 -8.22
CA PRO A 181 8.18 14.78 -7.84
C PRO A 181 8.73 15.83 -8.80
N GLU A 182 7.86 16.41 -9.63
CA GLU A 182 8.25 17.57 -10.42
C GLU A 182 8.54 18.69 -9.43
N THR A 183 9.81 18.85 -9.04
CA THR A 183 10.29 20.10 -8.44
C THR A 183 9.82 21.22 -9.37
N GLU A 184 9.09 22.19 -8.84
CA GLU A 184 8.51 23.34 -9.57
C GLU A 184 9.53 24.08 -10.46
N GLN A 185 10.82 23.89 -10.21
CA GLN A 185 11.93 24.39 -11.02
C GLN A 185 11.98 23.81 -12.45
N GLN A 186 11.41 22.63 -12.73
CA GLN A 186 11.44 22.03 -14.08
C GLN A 186 10.29 22.50 -15.01
N GLN A 187 9.20 23.05 -14.47
CA GLN A 187 8.14 23.64 -15.30
C GLN A 187 8.55 24.98 -15.94
N GLN A 188 9.50 25.72 -15.33
CA GLN A 188 10.00 26.97 -15.91
C GLN A 188 10.95 26.75 -17.11
N GLY A 189 11.57 25.56 -17.21
CA GLY A 189 12.55 25.21 -18.25
C GLY A 189 11.96 24.63 -19.54
N ARG A 190 10.69 24.17 -19.50
CA ARG A 190 10.02 23.52 -20.64
C ARG A 190 9.18 24.48 -21.50
N ARG A 191 9.27 25.79 -21.26
CA ARG A 191 8.83 26.81 -22.22
C ARG A 191 9.96 27.06 -23.20
N THR A 192 9.83 26.46 -24.39
CA THR A 192 10.77 26.56 -25.50
C THR A 192 11.09 28.02 -25.80
N SER A 193 12.33 28.27 -26.23
CA SER A 193 12.88 29.61 -26.53
C SER A 193 12.05 30.42 -27.54
N LEU A 194 11.12 29.76 -28.26
CA LEU A 194 10.21 30.37 -29.23
C LEU A 194 9.10 31.21 -28.56
N GLU A 195 8.55 30.78 -27.41
CA GLU A 195 7.52 31.55 -26.68
C GLU A 195 8.09 32.81 -26.00
N LYS A 196 9.36 32.76 -25.59
CA LYS A 196 10.06 33.93 -25.02
C LYS A 196 10.35 34.98 -26.09
N PHE A 197 10.64 34.55 -27.33
CA PHE A 197 10.88 35.46 -28.45
C PHE A 197 9.59 36.16 -28.90
N THR A 198 8.48 35.43 -29.08
CA THR A 198 7.21 36.03 -29.51
C THR A 198 6.63 37.02 -28.49
N ARG A 199 6.85 36.78 -27.19
CA ARG A 199 6.43 37.72 -26.13
C ARG A 199 7.32 38.98 -26.06
N SER A 200 8.58 38.90 -26.46
CA SER A 200 9.48 40.07 -26.55
C SER A 200 9.16 40.97 -27.75
N VAL A 201 8.81 40.38 -28.90
CA VAL A 201 8.48 41.14 -30.11
C VAL A 201 7.09 41.80 -30.00
N GLY A 202 6.11 41.12 -29.38
CA GLY A 202 4.75 41.66 -29.20
C GLY A 202 4.65 42.87 -28.25
N LYS A 203 5.59 43.03 -27.32
CA LYS A 203 5.63 44.21 -26.43
C LYS A 203 6.24 45.46 -27.08
N SER A 204 6.94 45.32 -28.22
CA SER A 204 7.55 46.48 -28.91
C SER A 204 6.62 47.18 -29.91
N LEU A 205 5.44 46.62 -30.22
CA LEU A 205 4.56 47.12 -31.29
C LEU A 205 3.24 47.76 -30.82
N THR A 206 3.01 47.90 -29.51
CA THR A 206 1.78 48.51 -28.95
C THR A 206 2.03 49.80 -28.15
N GLY A 207 3.22 50.40 -28.29
CA GLY A 207 3.65 51.57 -27.51
C GLY A 207 3.89 52.85 -28.31
N LYS A 208 3.13 53.15 -29.38
CA LYS A 208 3.12 54.50 -30.00
C LYS A 208 1.73 54.84 -30.56
N ARG A 209 0.85 55.38 -29.72
CA ARG A 209 -0.26 56.23 -30.18
C ARG A 209 0.03 57.65 -29.69
N LEU A 210 0.50 58.49 -30.62
CA LEU A 210 0.70 59.92 -30.42
C LEU A 210 -0.62 60.58 -30.03
N THR A 211 -0.63 61.29 -28.91
CA THR A 211 -1.54 62.41 -28.64
C THR A 211 -0.70 63.69 -28.74
N GLY A 212 -1.06 64.59 -29.65
CA GLY A 212 -0.33 65.85 -29.84
C GLY A 212 -0.99 66.82 -30.81
N LEU A 213 -1.87 67.67 -30.26
CA LEU A 213 -2.25 69.03 -30.63
C LEU A 213 -2.47 69.43 -32.11
N MET A 214 -3.71 69.83 -32.41
CA MET A 214 -4.01 70.90 -33.36
C MET A 214 -3.96 72.26 -32.64
N GLN A 215 -3.19 73.19 -33.17
CA GLN A 215 -3.43 74.65 -33.06
C GLN A 215 -3.05 75.27 -34.41
N SER A 216 -3.97 76.02 -35.03
CA SER A 216 -3.92 77.49 -35.05
C SER A 216 -4.78 78.09 -36.18
N SER A 217 -5.51 79.14 -35.80
CA SER A 217 -5.93 80.31 -36.59
C SER A 217 -7.07 80.18 -37.59
#